data_AF-A0A2U2SIJ8-F1
#
_entry.id   AF-A0A2U2SIJ8-F1
#
_cell.length_a   1.000
_cell.length_b   1.000
_cell.length_c   1.000
_cell.angle_alpha   90.00
_cell.angle_beta   90.00
_cell.angle_gamma   90.00
#
_symmetry.space_group_name_H-M   'P 1'
#
loop_
_entity.id
_entity.type
_entity.pdbx_description
1 polymer ?
#
loop_
_entity_poly.entity_id
_entity_poly.type
_entity_poly.pdbx_seq_one_letter_code
_entity_poly.pdbx_strand_id
1 'polypeptide(L)'
;MTNRYNTTQCSLGAHSLVGGLVSMFVANWLFYSMLSLVTWGLWGFLGKVASRSISGEGLVLVSSLGWAATFPILFTVFRTHWRPSLGSGDLLWGILAGAVGSLGMLFFYVALARGEASRVVAITAAYPLITALCAFFLLGEPFSVQKVVGLAFALIGIAILSQ
;
A
#
# COMPACT_ATOMS: atom_id res chain seq x y z
N MET A 1 -60.55 -11.50 -0.91
CA MET A 1 -59.48 -10.73 -0.23
C MET A 1 -58.16 -11.12 -0.89
N THR A 2 -57.61 -10.21 -1.68
CA THR A 2 -56.46 -10.42 -2.57
C THR A 2 -55.14 -10.40 -1.79
N ASN A 3 -54.35 -11.45 -1.99
CA ASN A 3 -53.09 -11.74 -1.31
C ASN A 3 -51.99 -10.75 -1.73
N ARG A 4 -51.56 -9.90 -0.79
CA ARG A 4 -50.63 -8.76 -0.98
C ARG A 4 -49.16 -9.11 -0.72
N TYR A 5 -48.77 -10.39 -0.74
CA TYR A 5 -47.43 -10.84 -0.35
C TYR A 5 -46.42 -11.03 -1.50
N ASN A 6 -46.84 -10.92 -2.77
CA ASN A 6 -45.96 -11.30 -3.90
C ASN A 6 -45.18 -10.17 -4.59
N THR A 7 -45.32 -8.91 -4.16
CA THR A 7 -44.66 -7.77 -4.84
C THR A 7 -43.43 -7.22 -4.12
N THR A 8 -43.14 -7.63 -2.89
CA THR A 8 -42.02 -7.05 -2.10
C THR A 8 -40.72 -7.85 -2.13
N GLN A 9 -40.71 -9.07 -2.68
CA GLN A 9 -39.47 -9.87 -2.78
C GLN A 9 -38.61 -9.55 -4.01
N CYS A 10 -39.16 -8.93 -5.05
CA CYS A 10 -38.44 -8.68 -6.30
C CYS A 10 -37.52 -7.42 -6.26
N SER A 11 -37.68 -6.53 -5.28
CA SER A 11 -36.83 -5.32 -5.14
C SER A 11 -35.63 -5.49 -4.20
N LEU A 12 -35.56 -6.58 -3.44
CA LEU A 12 -34.48 -6.86 -2.47
C LEU A 12 -33.25 -7.55 -3.08
N GLY A 13 -33.39 -8.16 -4.26
CA GLY A 13 -32.29 -8.87 -4.94
C GLY A 13 -31.22 -7.96 -5.57
N ALA A 14 -31.58 -6.73 -5.97
CA ALA A 14 -30.62 -5.81 -6.58
C ALA A 14 -29.73 -5.11 -5.54
N HIS A 15 -30.27 -4.78 -4.36
CA HIS A 15 -29.51 -4.17 -3.26
C HIS A 15 -28.52 -5.15 -2.60
N SER A 16 -28.82 -6.46 -2.60
CA SER A 16 -27.91 -7.48 -2.07
C SER A 16 -26.78 -7.84 -3.04
N LEU A 17 -27.01 -7.78 -4.35
CA LEU A 17 -25.97 -8.00 -5.36
C LEU A 17 -24.96 -6.84 -5.41
N VAL A 18 -25.44 -5.60 -5.36
CA VAL A 18 -24.56 -4.42 -5.26
C VAL A 18 -23.83 -4.42 -3.91
N GLY A 19 -24.52 -4.73 -2.80
CA GLY A 19 -23.89 -4.87 -1.49
C GLY A 19 -22.86 -6.01 -1.42
N GLY A 20 -23.11 -7.13 -2.11
CA GLY A 20 -22.20 -8.27 -2.21
C GLY A 20 -21.00 -8.01 -3.11
N LEU A 21 -21.18 -7.31 -4.24
CA LEU A 21 -20.07 -6.87 -5.09
C LEU A 21 -19.19 -5.85 -4.35
N VAL A 22 -19.80 -4.87 -3.68
CA VAL A 22 -19.08 -3.88 -2.87
C VAL A 22 -18.35 -4.56 -1.70
N SER A 23 -18.95 -5.55 -1.03
CA SER A 23 -18.27 -6.30 0.04
C SER A 23 -17.13 -7.16 -0.48
N MET A 24 -17.24 -7.73 -1.70
CA MET A 24 -16.14 -8.40 -2.37
C MET A 24 -14.99 -7.43 -2.69
N PHE A 25 -15.26 -6.19 -3.13
CA PHE A 25 -14.21 -5.18 -3.34
C PHE A 25 -13.56 -4.73 -2.02
N VAL A 26 -14.35 -4.56 -0.96
CA VAL A 26 -13.89 -4.12 0.37
C VAL A 26 -13.19 -5.22 1.16
N ALA A 27 -13.43 -6.50 0.88
CA ALA A 27 -12.75 -7.62 1.55
C ALA A 27 -11.53 -8.15 0.78
N ASN A 28 -11.34 -7.73 -0.47
CA ASN A 28 -10.30 -8.30 -1.33
C ASN A 28 -8.99 -7.53 -1.18
N TRP A 29 -8.00 -8.17 -0.54
CA TRP A 29 -6.62 -7.67 -0.40
C TRP A 29 -6.00 -7.22 -1.73
N LEU A 30 -6.41 -7.84 -2.85
CA LEU A 30 -5.94 -7.49 -4.18
C LEU A 30 -6.41 -6.10 -4.60
N PHE A 31 -7.64 -5.72 -4.29
CA PHE A 31 -8.18 -4.41 -4.64
C PHE A 31 -7.40 -3.28 -3.95
N TYR A 32 -7.16 -3.42 -2.64
CA TYR A 32 -6.33 -2.47 -1.90
C TYR A 32 -4.89 -2.41 -2.42
N SER A 33 -4.34 -3.54 -2.87
CA SER A 33 -3.00 -3.60 -3.47
C SER A 33 -2.93 -2.81 -4.78
N MET A 34 -3.98 -2.88 -5.62
CA MET A 34 -4.05 -2.11 -6.88
C MET A 34 -4.21 -0.61 -6.62
N LEU A 35 -5.04 -0.21 -5.65
CA LEU A 35 -5.17 1.19 -5.27
C LEU A 35 -3.85 1.73 -4.69
N SER A 36 -3.16 0.92 -3.89
CA SER A 36 -1.82 1.22 -3.39
C SER A 36 -0.83 1.41 -4.54
N LEU A 37 -0.82 0.53 -5.55
CA LEU A 37 0.06 0.65 -6.73
C LEU A 37 -0.07 2.02 -7.40
N VAL A 38 -1.31 2.47 -7.66
CA VAL A 38 -1.57 3.76 -8.31
C VAL A 38 -1.11 4.92 -7.43
N THR A 39 -1.47 4.90 -6.15
CA THR A 39 -1.11 5.97 -5.21
C THR A 39 0.39 6.05 -4.97
N TRP A 40 1.08 4.92 -4.84
CA TRP A 40 2.55 4.84 -4.74
C TRP A 40 3.25 5.33 -6.01
N GLY A 41 2.73 5.00 -7.20
CA GLY A 41 3.25 5.50 -8.47
C GLY A 41 3.15 7.03 -8.57
N LEU A 42 1.98 7.59 -8.24
CA LEU A 42 1.77 9.04 -8.19
C LEU A 42 2.66 9.70 -7.13
N TRP A 43 2.78 9.10 -5.95
CA TRP A 43 3.65 9.57 -4.87
C TRP A 43 5.11 9.64 -5.31
N GLY A 44 5.63 8.60 -5.97
CA GLY A 44 7.01 8.58 -6.49
C GLY A 44 7.26 9.70 -7.52
N PHE A 45 6.29 9.92 -8.42
CA PHE A 45 6.35 11.02 -9.39
C PHE A 45 6.33 12.40 -8.72
N LEU A 46 5.38 12.65 -7.81
CA LEU A 46 5.29 13.91 -7.07
C LEU A 46 6.55 14.15 -6.22
N GLY A 47 7.07 13.10 -5.58
CA GLY A 47 8.34 13.12 -4.87
C GLY A 47 9.50 13.54 -5.75
N LYS A 48 9.58 13.01 -6.99
CA LYS A 48 10.60 13.45 -7.95
C LYS A 48 10.45 14.93 -8.29
N VAL A 49 9.24 15.40 -8.55
CA VAL A 49 8.97 16.81 -8.86
C VAL A 49 9.46 17.69 -7.72
N ALA A 50 9.10 17.37 -6.47
CA ALA A 50 9.51 18.12 -5.29
C ALA A 50 11.01 18.04 -5.01
N SER A 51 11.66 16.89 -5.29
CA SER A 51 13.11 16.72 -5.10
C SER A 51 13.98 17.59 -6.01
N ARG A 52 13.39 18.26 -7.02
CA ARG A 52 14.10 19.23 -7.87
C ARG A 52 14.39 20.54 -7.14
N SER A 53 13.61 20.89 -6.13
CA SER A 53 13.72 22.16 -5.39
C SER A 53 13.94 21.99 -3.89
N ILE A 54 13.72 20.79 -3.34
CA ILE A 54 13.84 20.48 -1.92
C ILE A 54 14.90 19.39 -1.73
N SER A 55 15.79 19.53 -0.75
CA SER A 55 16.73 18.47 -0.39
C SER A 55 15.99 17.20 0.07
N GLY A 56 16.65 16.04 0.02
CA GLY A 56 16.01 14.77 0.41
C GLY A 56 15.50 14.79 1.87
N GLU A 57 16.29 15.36 2.79
CA GLU A 57 15.92 15.52 4.20
C GLU A 57 14.75 16.49 4.37
N GLY A 58 14.80 17.63 3.66
CA GLY A 58 13.73 18.62 3.67
C GLY A 58 12.43 18.04 3.12
N LEU A 59 12.51 17.17 2.12
CA LEU A 59 11.34 16.53 1.52
C LEU A 59 10.67 15.52 2.47
N VAL A 60 11.43 14.80 3.29
CA VAL A 60 10.86 13.98 4.38
C VAL A 60 10.08 14.87 5.37
N LEU A 61 10.63 16.02 5.77
CA LEU A 61 9.95 16.92 6.71
C LEU A 61 8.67 17.52 6.11
N VAL A 62 8.73 18.01 4.87
CA VAL A 62 7.58 18.61 4.20
C VAL A 62 6.51 17.55 3.91
N SER A 63 6.90 16.37 3.44
CA SER A 63 5.93 15.27 3.23
C SER A 63 5.29 14.80 4.54
N SER A 64 6.00 14.85 5.67
CA SER A 64 5.45 14.57 7.01
C SER A 64 4.26 15.46 7.36
N LEU A 65 4.24 16.72 6.91
CA LEU A 65 3.08 17.61 7.06
C LEU A 65 1.88 17.12 6.25
N GLY A 66 2.12 16.60 5.03
CA GLY A 66 1.09 15.98 4.20
C GLY A 66 0.49 14.72 4.84
N TRP A 67 1.33 13.85 5.39
CA TRP A 67 0.90 12.69 6.17
C TRP A 67 0.05 13.12 7.37
N ALA A 68 0.54 14.08 8.17
CA ALA A 68 -0.17 14.62 9.33
C ALA A 68 -1.54 15.23 8.95
N ALA A 69 -1.63 15.95 7.83
CA ALA A 69 -2.88 16.54 7.34
C ALA A 69 -3.90 15.49 6.87
N THR A 70 -3.43 14.31 6.43
CA THR A 70 -4.29 13.24 5.94
C THR A 70 -4.91 12.42 7.09
N PHE A 71 -4.23 12.32 8.24
CA PHE A 71 -4.70 11.55 9.39
C PHE A 71 -6.10 11.95 9.90
N PRO A 72 -6.45 13.24 10.09
CA PRO A 72 -7.81 13.62 10.50
C PRO A 72 -8.89 13.18 9.52
N ILE A 73 -8.60 13.23 8.22
CA ILE A 73 -9.53 12.80 7.17
C ILE A 73 -9.74 11.28 7.29
N LEU A 74 -8.66 10.50 7.38
CA LEU A 74 -8.75 9.06 7.58
C LEU A 74 -9.49 8.71 8.87
N PHE A 75 -9.21 9.43 9.95
CA PHE A 75 -9.89 9.23 11.23
C PHE A 75 -11.40 9.47 11.10
N THR A 76 -11.83 10.58 10.47
CA THR A 76 -13.26 10.85 10.29
C THR A 76 -13.97 9.82 9.43
N VAL A 77 -13.32 9.31 8.37
CA VAL A 77 -13.87 8.29 7.48
C VAL A 77 -13.97 6.92 8.17
N PHE A 78 -12.95 6.53 8.93
CA PHE A 78 -12.87 5.18 9.51
C PHE A 78 -13.25 5.10 10.98
N ARG A 79 -13.67 6.21 11.61
CA ARG A 79 -13.97 6.28 13.06
C ARG A 79 -14.89 5.17 13.57
N THR A 80 -15.86 4.72 12.78
CA THR A 80 -16.84 3.70 13.17
C THR A 80 -16.25 2.30 13.23
N HIS A 81 -15.16 2.05 12.50
CA HIS A 81 -14.44 0.78 12.43
C HIS A 81 -13.07 0.85 13.13
N TRP A 82 -12.70 2.01 13.67
CA TRP A 82 -11.42 2.24 14.32
C TRP A 82 -11.37 1.56 15.70
N ARG A 83 -10.86 0.33 15.72
CA ARG A 83 -10.63 -0.46 16.94
C ARG A 83 -9.23 -1.06 16.92
N PRO A 84 -8.17 -0.26 17.15
CA PRO A 84 -6.82 -0.77 17.20
C PRO A 84 -6.70 -1.79 18.34
N SER A 85 -6.61 -3.07 17.99
CA SER A 85 -6.25 -4.12 18.94
C SER A 85 -4.74 -4.06 19.11
N LEU A 86 -4.29 -3.38 20.17
CA LEU A 86 -2.87 -3.27 20.50
C LEU A 86 -2.55 -4.30 21.58
N GLY A 87 -2.12 -5.49 21.18
CA GLY A 87 -1.55 -6.47 22.08
C GLY A 87 -0.15 -6.06 22.57
N SER A 88 0.34 -6.74 23.59
CA SER A 88 1.72 -6.61 24.05
C SER A 88 2.67 -7.20 23.00
N GLY A 89 3.24 -6.34 22.15
CA GLY A 89 4.13 -6.72 21.04
C GLY A 89 3.77 -6.00 19.74
N ASP A 90 2.49 -5.75 19.50
CA ASP A 90 2.00 -5.08 18.29
C ASP A 90 2.49 -3.63 18.21
N LEU A 91 2.58 -2.96 19.36
CA LEU A 91 3.11 -1.61 19.46
C LEU A 91 4.58 -1.54 19.05
N LEU A 92 5.41 -2.52 19.45
CA LEU A 92 6.82 -2.56 19.09
C LEU A 92 6.98 -2.76 17.58
N TRP A 93 6.27 -3.72 16.99
CA TRP A 93 6.30 -3.95 15.54
C TRP A 93 5.80 -2.74 14.75
N GLY A 94 4.74 -2.07 15.23
CA GLY A 94 4.25 -0.84 14.62
C GLY A 94 5.27 0.30 14.66
N ILE A 95 5.93 0.51 15.80
CA ILE A 95 6.98 1.53 15.95
C ILE A 95 8.19 1.22 15.06
N LEU A 96 8.65 -0.03 15.05
CA LEU A 96 9.77 -0.47 14.21
C LEU A 96 9.45 -0.30 12.72
N ALA A 97 8.25 -0.69 12.28
CA ALA A 97 7.80 -0.49 10.92
C ALA A 97 7.79 1.01 10.54
N GLY A 98 7.30 1.88 11.42
CA GLY A 98 7.32 3.33 11.22
C GLY A 98 8.72 3.92 11.13
N ALA A 99 9.63 3.49 12.01
CA ALA A 99 11.02 3.96 12.05
C ALA A 99 11.80 3.52 10.80
N VAL A 100 11.74 2.23 10.43
CA VAL A 100 12.41 1.70 9.24
C VAL A 100 11.80 2.29 7.96
N GLY A 101 10.47 2.45 7.90
CA GLY A 101 9.78 3.07 6.78
C GLY A 101 10.20 4.52 6.56
N SER A 102 10.31 5.29 7.64
CA SER A 102 10.74 6.69 7.59
C SER A 102 12.20 6.83 7.15
N LEU A 103 13.08 5.94 7.62
CA LEU A 103 14.47 5.88 7.17
C LEU A 103 14.58 5.49 5.69
N GLY A 104 13.78 4.53 5.23
CA GLY A 104 13.69 4.17 3.82
C GLY A 104 13.21 5.34 2.95
N MET A 105 12.24 6.12 3.44
CA MET A 105 11.74 7.32 2.75
C MET A 105 12.84 8.39 2.59
N LEU A 106 13.68 8.59 3.61
CA LEU A 106 14.84 9.47 3.52
C LEU A 106 15.78 9.04 2.38
N PHE A 107 16.20 7.78 2.37
CA PHE A 107 17.09 7.29 1.32
C PHE A 107 16.45 7.32 -0.06
N PHE A 108 15.15 7.03 -0.15
CA PHE A 108 14.39 7.13 -1.40
C PHE A 108 14.38 8.56 -1.95
N TYR A 109 14.09 9.58 -1.14
CA TYR A 109 14.09 10.96 -1.60
C TYR A 109 15.47 11.49 -1.93
N VAL A 110 16.50 11.10 -1.18
CA VAL A 110 17.91 11.39 -1.53
C VAL A 110 18.25 10.77 -2.89
N ALA A 111 17.82 9.54 -3.16
CA ALA A 111 18.03 8.89 -4.46
C ALA A 111 17.26 9.60 -5.58
N LEU A 112 15.99 9.98 -5.35
CA LEU A 112 15.21 10.75 -6.32
C LEU A 112 15.80 12.12 -6.64
N ALA A 113 16.42 12.79 -5.67
CA ALA A 113 17.11 14.05 -5.91
C ALA A 113 18.32 13.87 -6.85
N ARG A 114 18.97 12.70 -6.82
CA ARG A 114 20.23 12.41 -7.53
C ARG A 114 20.08 11.62 -8.82
N GLY A 115 18.99 10.88 -8.99
CA GLY A 115 18.79 9.95 -10.11
C GLY A 115 17.48 10.16 -10.87
N GLU A 116 17.31 9.43 -11.96
CA GLU A 116 16.06 9.41 -12.72
C GLU A 116 14.95 8.70 -11.92
N ALA A 117 13.73 9.25 -11.94
CA ALA A 117 12.62 8.68 -11.18
C ALA A 117 12.29 7.24 -11.62
N SER A 118 12.28 6.99 -12.93
CA SER A 118 12.04 5.65 -13.49
C SER A 118 13.02 4.62 -12.93
N ARG A 119 14.32 4.93 -12.92
CA ARG A 119 15.37 4.04 -12.41
C ARG A 119 15.26 3.82 -10.90
N VAL A 120 15.13 4.91 -10.14
CA VAL A 120 15.06 4.84 -8.66
C VAL A 120 13.81 4.07 -8.22
N VAL A 121 12.65 4.35 -8.82
CA VAL A 121 11.39 3.65 -8.53
C VAL A 121 11.48 2.19 -8.95
N ALA A 122 12.05 1.87 -10.13
CA ALA A 122 12.22 0.48 -10.56
C ALA A 122 13.11 -0.32 -9.61
N ILE A 123 14.29 0.20 -9.24
CA ILE A 123 15.20 -0.47 -8.30
C ILE A 123 14.53 -0.68 -6.94
N THR A 124 13.86 0.35 -6.42
CA THR A 124 13.23 0.28 -5.09
C THR A 124 12.00 -0.62 -5.09
N ALA A 125 11.31 -0.80 -6.21
CA ALA A 125 10.25 -1.79 -6.38
C ALA A 125 10.71 -3.25 -6.22
N ALA A 126 12.02 -3.51 -6.04
CA ALA A 126 12.54 -4.81 -5.63
C ALA A 126 12.31 -5.13 -4.14
N TYR A 127 11.81 -4.19 -3.32
CA TYR A 127 11.55 -4.43 -1.89
C TYR A 127 10.71 -5.69 -1.57
N PRO A 128 9.77 -6.18 -2.42
CA PRO A 128 9.05 -7.41 -2.16
C PRO A 128 9.96 -8.63 -2.02
N LEU A 129 11.18 -8.61 -2.59
CA LEU A 129 12.20 -9.63 -2.35
C LEU A 129 12.58 -9.70 -0.87
N ILE A 130 12.89 -8.55 -0.27
CA ILE A 130 13.27 -8.46 1.14
C ILE A 130 12.08 -8.88 2.01
N THR A 131 10.87 -8.42 1.69
CA THR A 131 9.65 -8.82 2.41
C THR A 131 9.40 -10.33 2.33
N ALA A 132 9.55 -10.94 1.15
CA ALA A 132 9.33 -12.37 0.97
C ALA A 132 10.36 -13.23 1.72
N LEU A 133 11.63 -12.80 1.76
CA LEU A 133 12.67 -13.46 2.55
C LEU A 133 12.38 -13.34 4.05
N CYS A 134 12.03 -12.15 4.53
CA CYS A 134 11.63 -11.94 5.92
C CYS A 134 10.40 -12.79 6.30
N ALA A 135 9.39 -12.85 5.42
CA ALA A 135 8.20 -13.67 5.65
C ALA A 135 8.52 -15.18 5.69
N PHE A 136 9.44 -15.65 4.85
CA PHE A 136 9.92 -17.02 4.88
C PHE A 136 10.66 -17.33 6.20
N PHE A 137 11.66 -16.52 6.56
CA PHE A 137 12.53 -16.79 7.71
C PHE A 137 11.87 -16.50 9.07
N LEU A 138 11.08 -15.43 9.17
CA LEU A 138 10.54 -14.93 10.45
C LEU A 138 9.09 -15.34 10.68
N LEU A 139 8.28 -15.43 9.62
CA LEU A 139 6.86 -15.79 9.72
C LEU A 139 6.60 -17.26 9.35
N GLY A 140 7.59 -17.97 8.83
CA GLY A 140 7.46 -19.38 8.42
C GLY A 140 6.58 -19.58 7.20
N GLU A 141 6.38 -18.54 6.38
CA GLU A 141 5.59 -18.68 5.16
C GLU A 141 6.26 -19.62 4.16
N PRO A 142 5.51 -20.49 3.45
CA PRO A 142 6.10 -21.35 2.44
C PRO A 142 6.67 -20.53 1.28
N PHE A 143 7.90 -20.85 0.88
CA PHE A 143 8.56 -20.31 -0.31
C PHE A 143 8.32 -21.24 -1.50
N SER A 144 7.27 -20.94 -2.28
CA SER A 144 6.90 -21.77 -3.43
C SER A 144 7.79 -21.48 -4.64
N VAL A 145 7.89 -22.47 -5.54
CA VAL A 145 8.59 -22.31 -6.82
C VAL A 145 7.99 -21.16 -7.65
N GLN A 146 6.67 -20.98 -7.59
CA GLN A 146 6.00 -19.87 -8.27
C GLN A 146 6.44 -18.50 -7.74
N LYS A 147 6.62 -18.35 -6.41
CA LYS A 147 7.17 -17.12 -5.82
C LYS A 147 8.59 -16.86 -6.33
N VAL A 148 9.45 -17.89 -6.36
CA VAL A 148 10.83 -17.79 -6.87
C VAL A 148 10.84 -17.30 -8.32
N VAL A 149 10.07 -17.95 -9.19
CA VAL A 149 10.02 -17.65 -10.62
C VAL A 149 9.47 -16.24 -10.86
N GLY A 150 8.39 -15.87 -10.18
CA GLY A 150 7.82 -14.53 -10.28
C GLY A 150 8.81 -13.44 -9.83
N LEU A 151 9.54 -13.70 -8.76
CA LEU A 151 10.55 -12.78 -8.24
C LEU A 151 11.76 -12.66 -9.18
N ALA A 152 12.20 -13.76 -9.78
CA ALA A 152 13.25 -13.74 -10.80
C ALA A 152 12.83 -12.89 -12.01
N PHE A 153 11.60 -13.06 -12.53
CA PHE A 153 11.10 -12.22 -13.62
C PHE A 153 10.99 -10.75 -13.22
N ALA A 154 10.53 -10.44 -12.01
CA ALA A 154 10.47 -9.07 -11.51
C ALA A 154 11.88 -8.44 -11.48
N LEU A 155 12.88 -9.16 -10.97
CA LEU A 155 14.27 -8.68 -10.93
C LEU A 155 14.86 -8.46 -12.31
N ILE A 156 14.57 -9.33 -13.28
CA ILE A 156 14.99 -9.14 -14.68
C ILE A 156 14.35 -7.86 -15.25
N GLY A 157 13.04 -7.67 -15.04
CA GLY A 157 12.35 -6.45 -15.49
C GLY A 157 12.93 -5.19 -14.87
N ILE A 158 13.23 -5.21 -13.56
CA ILE A 158 13.89 -4.11 -12.86
C ILE A 158 15.29 -3.86 -13.42
N ALA A 159 16.08 -4.90 -13.66
CA ALA A 159 17.42 -4.78 -14.22
C ALA A 159 17.39 -4.05 -15.57
N ILE A 160 16.45 -4.42 -16.46
CA ILE A 160 16.27 -3.76 -17.76
C ILE A 160 15.85 -2.30 -17.60
N LEU A 161 14.91 -2.00 -16.71
CA LEU A 161 14.44 -0.62 -16.47
C LEU A 161 15.48 0.29 -15.79
N SER A 162 16.46 -0.31 -15.11
CA SER A 162 17.47 0.42 -14.33
C SER A 162 18.71 0.85 -15.11
N GLN A 163 18.86 0.42 -16.37
CA GLN A 163 19.97 0.77 -17.29
C GLN A 163 19.86 2.22 -17.78
#